data_AF-A0A425XYK0-F1
#
_entry.id   AF-A0A425XYK0-F1
#
_cell.length_a   1.000
_cell.length_b   1.000
_cell.length_c   1.000
_cell.angle_alpha   90.00
_cell.angle_beta   90.00
_cell.angle_gamma   90.00
#
_symmetry.space_group_name_H-M   'P 1'
#
loop_
_entity.id
_entity.type
_entity.pdbx_description
1 polymer ?
#
loop_
_entity_poly.entity_id
_entity_poly.type
_entity_poly.pdbx_seq_one_letter_code
_entity_poly.pdbx_strand_id
1 'polypeptide(L)'
;MMLVTAVLYFVFYDTVVDYFTSYGYPIYLIYPLALAKIMGSLIILSNKNKFLKELAYMGFFYNLILAFFAHLMINEFDPIPTLSLILLFLSYFTGKKVRP
;
A
#
# COMPACT_ATOMS: atom_id res chain seq x y z
N MET A 1 1.64 1.31 7.77
CA MET A 1 0.96 2.13 6.75
C MET A 1 -0.06 1.32 5.94
N MET A 2 0.30 0.21 5.29
CA MET A 2 -0.62 -0.55 4.43
C MET A 2 -1.93 -0.99 5.11
N LEU A 3 -1.86 -1.66 6.26
CA LEU A 3 -3.06 -2.07 7.02
C LEU A 3 -3.95 -0.89 7.41
N VAL A 4 -3.34 0.19 7.90
CA VAL A 4 -4.08 1.40 8.30
C VAL A 4 -4.86 1.94 7.09
N THR A 5 -4.21 2.12 5.94
CA THR A 5 -4.90 2.62 4.73
C THR A 5 -5.97 1.65 4.23
N ALA A 6 -5.80 0.34 4.40
CA ALA A 6 -6.81 -0.63 4.03
C ALA A 6 -8.06 -0.52 4.92
N VAL A 7 -7.88 -0.30 6.22
CA VAL A 7 -9.01 -0.05 7.15
C VAL A 7 -9.73 1.25 6.78
N LEU A 8 -8.98 2.31 6.42
CA LEU A 8 -9.57 3.58 5.99
C LEU A 8 -10.47 3.42 4.75
N TYR A 9 -10.18 2.46 3.86
CA TYR A 9 -11.03 2.19 2.69
C TYR A 9 -12.42 1.65 3.07
N PHE A 10 -12.55 1.02 4.25
CA PHE A 10 -13.85 0.56 4.76
C PHE A 10 -14.53 1.60 5.67
N VAL A 11 -13.75 2.31 6.48
CA VAL A 11 -14.29 3.26 7.49
C VAL A 11 -14.67 4.60 6.86
N PHE A 12 -13.87 5.10 5.93
CA PHE A 12 -14.05 6.40 5.28
C PHE A 12 -14.26 6.22 3.77
N TYR A 13 -15.20 5.35 3.40
CA TYR A 13 -15.42 4.97 2.00
C TYR A 13 -15.72 6.18 1.10
N ASP A 14 -16.61 7.07 1.52
CA ASP A 14 -17.02 8.24 0.72
C ASP A 14 -15.84 9.16 0.43
N THR A 15 -15.00 9.44 1.43
CA THR A 15 -13.77 10.23 1.26
C THR A 15 -12.79 9.55 0.31
N VAL A 16 -12.67 8.22 0.37
CA VAL A 16 -11.79 7.46 -0.53
C VAL A 16 -12.35 7.45 -1.96
N VAL A 17 -13.68 7.43 -2.14
CA VAL A 17 -14.33 7.60 -3.44
C VAL A 17 -14.00 8.96 -4.05
N ASP A 18 -14.06 10.04 -3.27
CA ASP A 18 -13.71 11.39 -3.74
C ASP A 18 -12.25 11.45 -4.21
N TYR A 19 -11.32 10.87 -3.45
CA TYR A 19 -9.91 10.77 -3.84
C TYR A 19 -9.72 9.95 -5.12
N PHE A 20 -10.32 8.77 -5.22
CA PHE A 20 -10.18 7.93 -6.42
C PHE A 20 -10.74 8.63 -7.66
N THR A 21 -11.87 9.33 -7.50
CA THR A 21 -12.51 10.08 -8.58
C THR A 21 -11.65 11.28 -9.02
N SER A 22 -11.05 12.01 -8.08
CA SER A 22 -10.16 13.15 -8.40
C SER A 22 -8.88 12.70 -9.11
N TYR A 23 -8.35 11.52 -8.78
CA TYR A 23 -7.22 10.90 -9.48
C TYR A 23 -7.61 10.26 -10.83
N GLY A 24 -8.89 10.21 -11.18
CA GLY A 24 -9.37 9.56 -12.41
C GLY A 24 -9.37 8.03 -12.35
N TYR A 25 -9.31 7.44 -11.15
CA TYR A 25 -9.38 5.99 -10.96
C TYR A 25 -10.82 5.51 -10.76
N PRO A 26 -11.17 4.32 -11.27
CA PRO A 26 -12.49 3.77 -11.07
C PRO A 26 -12.70 3.27 -9.63
N ILE A 27 -13.86 3.57 -9.06
CA ILE A 27 -14.22 3.27 -7.66
C ILE A 27 -14.27 1.78 -7.32
N TYR A 28 -14.47 0.90 -8.31
CA TYR A 28 -14.48 -0.55 -8.07
C TYR A 28 -13.13 -1.09 -7.60
N LEU A 29 -12.03 -0.33 -7.79
CA LEU A 29 -10.69 -0.71 -7.35
C LEU A 29 -10.50 -0.60 -5.83
N ILE A 30 -11.36 0.15 -5.13
CA ILE A 30 -11.20 0.43 -3.69
C ILE A 30 -11.17 -0.89 -2.90
N TYR A 31 -12.20 -1.73 -2.97
CA TYR A 31 -12.24 -2.98 -2.19
C TYR A 31 -11.19 -4.02 -2.60
N PRO A 32 -10.93 -4.29 -3.90
CA PRO A 32 -9.83 -5.15 -4.32
C PRO A 32 -8.47 -4.70 -3.76
N LEU A 33 -8.18 -3.39 -3.80
CA LEU A 33 -6.95 -2.84 -3.22
C LEU A 33 -6.91 -2.96 -1.70
N ALA A 34 -8.03 -2.74 -1.02
CA ALA A 34 -8.12 -2.93 0.43
C ALA A 34 -7.79 -4.37 0.83
N LEU A 35 -8.40 -5.34 0.14
CA LEU A 35 -8.16 -6.76 0.36
C LEU A 35 -6.70 -7.13 0.07
N ALA A 36 -6.13 -6.67 -1.05
CA ALA A 36 -4.73 -6.90 -1.39
C ALA A 36 -3.78 -6.34 -0.32
N LYS A 37 -4.06 -5.14 0.21
CA LYS A 37 -3.29 -4.54 1.31
C LYS A 37 -3.36 -5.35 2.60
N ILE A 38 -4.54 -5.89 2.94
CA ILE A 38 -4.70 -6.75 4.12
C ILE A 38 -3.92 -8.05 3.92
N MET A 39 -4.13 -8.73 2.78
CA MET A 39 -3.47 -10.00 2.47
C MET A 39 -1.95 -9.86 2.44
N GLY A 40 -1.41 -8.86 1.74
CA GLY A 40 0.03 -8.61 1.68
C GLY A 40 0.62 -8.36 3.06
N SER A 41 -0.09 -7.62 3.93
CA SER A 41 0.37 -7.34 5.28
C SER A 41 0.36 -8.59 6.16
N LEU A 42 -0.68 -9.42 6.07
CA LEU A 42 -0.74 -10.70 6.78
C LEU A 42 0.36 -11.65 6.31
N ILE A 43 0.65 -11.69 5.01
CA ILE A 43 1.72 -12.52 4.45
C ILE A 43 3.09 -12.09 5.03
N ILE A 44 3.39 -10.79 5.01
CA ILE A 44 4.65 -10.24 5.56
C ILE A 44 4.77 -10.55 7.07
N LEU A 45 3.70 -10.39 7.84
CA LEU A 45 3.69 -10.66 9.28
C LEU A 45 3.85 -12.16 9.59
N SER A 46 3.20 -13.03 8.81
CA SER A 46 3.24 -14.47 9.03
C SER A 46 4.63 -15.07 8.76
N ASN A 47 5.39 -14.47 7.83
CA ASN A 47 6.72 -14.94 7.40
C ASN A 47 6.81 -16.45 7.07
N LYS A 48 5.68 -17.10 6.70
CA LYS A 48 5.65 -18.56 6.52
C LYS A 48 6.25 -19.03 5.19
N ASN A 49 6.17 -18.20 4.15
CA ASN A 49 6.66 -18.54 2.82
C ASN A 49 7.46 -17.37 2.25
N LYS A 50 8.74 -17.63 1.95
CA LYS A 50 9.67 -16.63 1.42
C LYS A 50 9.19 -16.05 0.08
N PHE A 51 8.69 -16.88 -0.83
CA PHE A 51 8.21 -16.44 -2.13
C PHE A 51 7.03 -15.48 -2.01
N LEU A 52 6.01 -15.85 -1.23
CA LEU A 52 4.83 -15.00 -1.00
C LEU A 52 5.21 -13.70 -0.29
N LYS A 53 6.16 -13.74 0.65
CA LYS A 53 6.68 -12.54 1.33
C LYS A 53 7.31 -11.57 0.34
N GLU A 54 8.21 -12.04 -0.53
CA GLU A 54 8.83 -11.18 -1.55
C GLU A 54 7.78 -10.64 -2.53
N LEU A 55 6.79 -11.46 -2.93
CA LEU A 55 5.68 -11.02 -3.77
C LEU A 55 4.86 -9.90 -3.12
N ALA A 56 4.57 -10.01 -1.82
CA ALA A 56 3.86 -8.98 -1.07
C ALA A 56 4.67 -7.66 -0.97
N TYR A 57 5.98 -7.76 -0.73
CA TYR A 57 6.87 -6.59 -0.75
C TYR A 57 6.93 -5.93 -2.12
N MET A 58 7.04 -6.70 -3.21
CA MET A 58 7.01 -6.17 -4.58
C MET A 58 5.67 -5.50 -4.90
N GLY A 59 4.55 -6.12 -4.53
CA GLY A 59 3.22 -5.53 -4.72
C GLY A 59 3.07 -4.20 -4.00
N PHE A 60 3.53 -4.09 -2.75
CA PHE A 60 3.50 -2.83 -2.00
C PHE A 60 4.43 -1.77 -2.57
N PHE A 61 5.61 -2.17 -3.06
CA PHE A 61 6.54 -1.28 -3.73
C PHE A 61 5.92 -0.64 -4.96
N TYR A 62 5.34 -1.44 -5.87
CA TYR A 62 4.69 -0.92 -7.07
C TYR A 62 3.45 -0.08 -6.74
N ASN A 63 2.62 -0.51 -5.78
CA ASN A 63 1.46 0.27 -5.35
C ASN A 63 1.87 1.66 -4.82
N LEU A 64 2.97 1.76 -4.06
CA LEU A 64 3.46 3.03 -3.52
C LEU A 64 4.07 3.93 -4.58
N ILE A 65 4.80 3.37 -5.55
CA ILE A 65 5.32 4.13 -6.68
C ILE A 65 4.18 4.70 -7.52
N LEU A 66 3.16 3.89 -7.82
CA LEU A 66 2.00 4.35 -8.56
C LEU A 66 1.23 5.43 -7.80
N ALA A 67 1.08 5.29 -6.47
CA ALA A 67 0.47 6.31 -5.65
C ALA A 67 1.26 7.64 -5.69
N PHE A 68 2.59 7.58 -5.60
CA PHE A 68 3.44 8.76 -5.73
C PHE A 68 3.23 9.47 -7.08
N PHE A 69 3.19 8.72 -8.18
CA PHE A 69 2.90 9.30 -9.50
C PHE A 69 1.47 9.86 -9.61
N ALA A 70 0.48 9.24 -8.98
CA ALA A 70 -0.89 9.77 -8.98
C ALA A 70 -0.96 11.18 -8.38
N HIS A 71 -0.32 11.41 -7.22
CA HIS A 71 -0.24 12.75 -6.62
C HIS A 71 0.55 13.73 -7.49
N LEU A 72 1.67 13.29 -8.09
CA LEU A 72 2.43 14.12 -9.03
C LEU A 72 1.60 14.56 -10.24
N MET A 73 0.79 13.65 -10.81
CA MET A 73 0.00 13.94 -12.02
C MET A 73 -1.12 14.96 -11.77
N ILE A 74 -1.65 15.03 -10.55
CA ILE A 74 -2.65 16.03 -10.19
C ILE A 74 -2.05 17.27 -9.52
N ASN A 75 -0.72 17.41 -9.52
CA ASN A 75 0.04 18.49 -8.88
C ASN A 75 -0.29 18.68 -7.37
N GLU A 76 -0.63 17.60 -6.68
CA GLU A 76 -0.84 17.59 -5.23
C GLU A 76 0.43 17.08 -4.54
N PHE A 77 0.91 17.82 -3.53
CA PHE A 77 2.00 17.33 -2.71
C PHE A 77 1.46 16.50 -1.56
N ASP A 78 1.62 15.17 -1.64
CA ASP A 78 1.39 14.26 -0.53
C ASP A 78 2.70 13.53 -0.13
N PRO A 79 3.22 13.72 1.10
CA PRO A 79 4.39 13.01 1.57
C PRO A 79 4.13 11.53 1.94
N ILE A 80 2.86 11.11 2.09
CA ILE A 80 2.49 9.79 2.60
C ILE A 80 2.99 8.62 1.73
N PRO A 81 2.89 8.65 0.38
CA PRO A 81 3.45 7.59 -0.46
C PRO A 81 4.97 7.45 -0.32
N THR A 82 5.68 8.58 -0.30
CA THR A 82 7.15 8.63 -0.20
C THR A 82 7.61 8.12 1.17
N LEU A 83 6.98 8.58 2.25
CA LEU A 83 7.29 8.12 3.61
C LEU A 83 6.99 6.61 3.76
N SER A 84 5.87 6.16 3.19
CA SER A 84 5.50 4.74 3.21
C SER A 84 6.49 3.88 2.44
N LEU A 85 7.11 4.39 1.36
CA LEU A 85 8.14 3.69 0.60
C LEU A 85 9.42 3.52 1.42
N ILE A 86 9.84 4.57 2.12
CA ILE A 86 10.98 4.51 3.05
C ILE A 86 10.72 3.47 4.15
N LEU A 87 9.53 3.50 4.75
CA LEU A 87 9.12 2.53 5.78
C LEU A 87 9.07 1.09 5.22
N LEU A 88 8.68 0.89 3.96
CA LEU A 88 8.68 -0.42 3.32
C LEU A 88 10.10 -0.97 3.19
N PHE A 89 11.05 -0.14 2.74
CA PHE A 89 12.47 -0.53 2.67
C PHE A 89 13.04 -0.86 4.05
N LEU A 90 12.77 -0.02 5.05
CA LEU A 90 13.19 -0.30 6.43
C LEU A 90 12.62 -1.64 6.92
N SER A 91 11.32 -1.87 6.71
CA SER A 91 10.67 -3.14 7.04
C SER A 91 11.35 -4.34 6.37
N TYR A 92 11.72 -4.20 5.09
CA TYR A 92 12.37 -5.26 4.34
C TYR A 92 13.75 -5.63 4.89
N PHE A 93 14.62 -4.63 5.10
CA PHE A 93 15.98 -4.87 5.60
C PHE A 93 15.99 -5.35 7.05
N THR A 94 15.18 -4.75 7.92
CA THR A 94 15.04 -5.21 9.30
C THR A 94 14.44 -6.62 9.36
N GLY A 95 13.46 -6.91 8.50
CA GLY A 95 12.85 -8.23 8.39
C GLY A 95 13.87 -9.33 8.10
N LYS A 96 14.80 -9.10 7.16
CA LYS A 96 15.87 -10.06 6.85
C LYS A 96 16.83 -10.33 8.02
N LYS A 97 17.03 -9.35 8.91
CA LYS A 97 17.94 -9.48 10.06
C LYS A 97 17.28 -10.17 11.25
N VAL A 98 15.99 -9.89 11.50
CA VAL A 98 15.26 -10.37 12.69
C VAL A 98 14.53 -11.69 12.43
N ARG A 99 14.10 -11.94 11.20
CA ARG A 99 13.32 -13.13 10.80
C ARG A 99 13.83 -13.66 9.45
N PRO A 100 15.00 -14.32 9.44
CA PRO A 100 15.64 -14.81 8.22
C PRO A 100 14.76 -15.77 7.42
#